data_AF-A0A453E3V9-F1
#
_entry.id   AF-A0A453E3V9-F1
#
_cell.length_a   1.000
_cell.length_b   1.000
_cell.length_c   1.000
_cell.angle_alpha   90.00
_cell.angle_beta   90.00
_cell.angle_gamma   90.00
#
_symmetry.space_group_name_H-M   'P 1'
#
loop_
_entity.id
_entity.type
_entity.pdbx_description
1 polymer ?
#
loop_
_entity_poly.entity_id
_entity_poly.type
_entity_poly.pdbx_seq_one_letter_code
_entity_poly.pdbx_strand_id
1 'polypeptide(L)'
;MPAFGIQLEQHFWSGRVDRKFVPISKILQPVLNECVTPVTCYWSLALLLRDEDETMLVFQNLHPPVKLLLPIWKALCAFTNTGSISPSVVLRQDDLHKHVDQDGAVDS
;
A
#
# COMPACT_ATOMS: atom_id res chain seq x y z
N MET A 1 -24.61 0.67 6.80
CA MET A 1 -23.77 0.47 5.59
C MET A 1 -23.33 -0.98 5.53
N PRO A 2 -23.25 -1.61 4.35
CA PRO A 2 -22.54 -2.89 4.20
C PRO A 2 -21.11 -2.75 4.73
N ALA A 3 -20.56 -3.80 5.33
CA ALA A 3 -19.18 -3.78 5.78
C ALA A 3 -18.25 -3.83 4.55
N PHE A 4 -17.60 -2.71 4.23
CA PHE A 4 -16.54 -2.63 3.23
C PHE A 4 -15.19 -2.95 3.87
N GLY A 5 -14.35 -3.68 3.16
CA GLY A 5 -13.07 -4.13 3.69
C GLY A 5 -12.37 -5.14 2.78
N ILE A 6 -11.36 -5.79 3.32
CA ILE A 6 -10.57 -6.81 2.65
C ILE A 6 -11.01 -8.18 3.15
N GLN A 7 -11.31 -9.09 2.23
CA GLN A 7 -11.49 -10.51 2.53
C GLN A 7 -10.23 -11.27 2.11
N LEU A 8 -9.59 -11.90 3.09
CA LEU A 8 -8.50 -12.84 2.88
C LEU A 8 -9.05 -14.25 2.89
N GLU A 9 -8.70 -15.03 1.87
CA GLU A 9 -9.02 -16.44 1.79
C GLU A 9 -7.76 -17.26 1.61
N GLN A 10 -7.56 -18.23 2.51
CA GLN A 10 -6.50 -19.22 2.40
C GLN A 10 -7.10 -20.55 1.99
N HIS A 11 -6.71 -21.02 0.82
CA HIS A 11 -7.18 -22.28 0.24
C HIS A 11 -6.14 -23.36 0.50
N PHE A 12 -6.55 -24.44 1.17
CA PHE A 12 -5.71 -25.59 1.45
C PHE A 12 -5.97 -26.71 0.44
N TRP A 13 -4.97 -27.53 0.16
CA TRP A 13 -5.13 -28.69 -0.72
C TRP A 13 -6.20 -29.68 -0.20
N SER A 14 -6.43 -29.73 1.11
CA SER A 14 -7.53 -30.51 1.69
C SER A 14 -8.93 -30.02 1.29
N GLY A 15 -9.06 -28.91 0.56
CA GLY A 15 -10.34 -28.26 0.23
C GLY A 15 -10.85 -27.34 1.33
N ARG A 16 -10.16 -27.27 2.48
CA ARG A 16 -10.47 -26.29 3.54
C ARG A 16 -10.20 -24.87 3.02
N VAL A 17 -11.08 -23.94 3.39
CA VAL A 17 -10.91 -22.51 3.11
C VAL A 17 -11.05 -21.73 4.42
N ASP A 18 -9.96 -21.10 4.84
CA ASP A 18 -9.97 -20.20 5.98
C ASP A 18 -10.19 -18.77 5.48
N ARG A 19 -11.18 -18.08 6.06
CA ARG A 19 -11.57 -16.72 5.67
C ARG A 19 -11.35 -15.75 6.82
N LYS A 20 -10.72 -14.62 6.54
CA LYS A 20 -10.57 -13.50 7.49
C LYS A 20 -11.01 -12.21 6.81
N PHE A 21 -11.96 -11.52 7.41
CA PHE A 21 -12.41 -10.21 6.93
C PHE A 21 -11.82 -9.11 7.80
N VAL A 22 -11.27 -8.08 7.15
CA VAL A 22 -10.71 -6.89 7.80
C VAL A 22 -11.48 -5.66 7.33
N PRO A 23 -12.26 -5.01 8.21
CA PRO A 23 -12.98 -3.79 7.87
C PRO A 23 -12.04 -2.67 7.42
N ILE A 24 -12.46 -1.86 6.46
CA ILE A 24 -11.62 -0.75 5.96
C ILE A 24 -11.28 0.26 7.06
N SER A 25 -12.20 0.51 7.98
CA SER A 25 -12.00 1.42 9.13
C SER A 25 -10.88 0.97 10.05
N LYS A 26 -10.61 -0.35 10.11
CA LYS A 26 -9.52 -0.94 10.88
C LYS A 26 -8.17 -0.82 10.18
N ILE A 27 -8.12 -0.58 8.88
CA ILE A 27 -6.85 -0.54 8.14
C ILE A 27 -6.28 0.88 8.21
N LEU A 28 -5.10 1.02 8.79
CA LEU A 28 -4.35 2.27 8.79
C LEU A 28 -3.64 2.46 7.45
N GLN A 29 -2.82 1.49 7.08
CA GLN A 29 -2.09 1.50 5.82
C GLN A 29 -1.64 0.09 5.43
N PRO A 30 -1.62 -0.22 4.12
CA PRO A 30 -0.93 -1.39 3.61
C PRO A 30 0.56 -1.08 3.42
N VAL A 31 1.44 -2.02 3.78
CA VAL A 31 2.91 -1.86 3.76
C VAL A 31 3.55 -3.04 3.03
N LEU A 32 4.52 -2.75 2.18
CA LEU A 32 5.47 -3.75 1.68
C LEU A 32 6.66 -3.79 2.63
N ASN A 33 6.79 -4.89 3.38
CA ASN A 33 7.86 -5.10 4.33
C ASN A 33 8.97 -5.94 3.71
N GLU A 34 10.20 -5.42 3.72
CA GLU A 34 11.40 -6.16 3.32
C GLU A 34 11.93 -6.92 4.54
N CYS A 35 11.92 -8.25 4.44
CA CYS A 35 12.43 -9.14 5.47
C CYS A 35 13.81 -9.63 5.05
N VAL A 36 14.82 -9.25 5.83
CA VAL A 36 16.21 -9.67 5.60
C VAL A 36 16.60 -10.72 6.63
N THR A 37 17.10 -11.84 6.13
CA THR A 37 17.79 -12.87 6.91
C THR A 37 19.25 -12.94 6.43
N PRO A 38 20.16 -13.60 7.17
CA PRO A 38 21.57 -13.72 6.74
C PRO A 38 21.77 -14.33 5.35
N VAL A 39 20.81 -15.09 4.84
CA VAL A 39 20.92 -15.83 3.58
C VAL A 39 19.84 -15.47 2.55
N THR A 40 18.79 -14.77 2.94
CA THR A 40 17.67 -14.42 2.04
C THR A 40 17.13 -13.04 2.32
N CYS A 41 16.73 -12.34 1.25
CA CYS A 41 15.83 -11.20 1.34
C CYS A 41 14.52 -11.60 0.66
N TYR A 42 13.40 -11.35 1.33
CA TYR A 42 12.08 -11.54 0.76
C TYR A 42 11.16 -10.38 1.16
N TRP A 43 10.08 -10.24 0.41
CA TRP A 43 9.10 -9.20 0.65
C TRP A 43 7.79 -9.81 1.13
N SER A 44 7.15 -9.14 2.07
CA SER A 44 5.82 -9.50 2.56
C SER A 44 4.89 -8.29 2.43
N LEU A 45 3.62 -8.56 2.15
CA LEU A 45 2.57 -7.55 2.21
C LEU A 45 1.89 -7.65 3.57
N ALA A 46 1.86 -6.55 4.31
CA ALA A 46 1.26 -6.45 5.62
C ALA A 46 0.22 -5.32 5.68
N LEU A 47 -0.78 -5.46 6.55
CA LEU A 47 -1.71 -4.40 6.90
C LEU A 47 -1.38 -3.91 8.31
N LEU A 48 -1.16 -2.61 8.45
CA LEU A 48 -1.21 -1.97 9.77
C LEU A 48 -2.66 -1.79 10.16
N LEU A 49 -3.04 -2.34 11.31
CA LEU A 49 -4.40 -2.28 11.81
C LEU A 49 -4.49 -1.30 12.99
N ARG A 50 -5.63 -0.62 13.13
CA ARG A 50 -5.95 0.20 14.29
C ARG A 50 -6.16 -0.69 15.51
N ASP A 51 -5.59 -0.27 16.62
CA ASP A 51 -5.72 -0.92 17.93
C ASP A 51 -5.20 -2.37 17.95
N GLU A 52 -4.27 -2.72 17.05
CA GLU A 52 -3.51 -3.97 17.10
C GLU A 52 -2.01 -3.65 17.12
N ASP A 53 -1.29 -4.30 18.03
CA ASP A 53 0.15 -4.08 18.21
C ASP A 53 0.99 -4.76 17.12
N GLU A 54 0.45 -5.82 16.50
CA GLU A 54 1.11 -6.57 15.44
C GLU A 54 0.55 -6.25 14.06
N THR A 55 1.45 -6.25 13.06
CA THR A 55 1.06 -6.10 11.66
C THR A 55 0.47 -7.39 11.13
N MET A 56 -0.66 -7.32 10.43
CA MET A 56 -1.26 -8.52 9.85
C MET A 56 -0.64 -8.83 8.48
N LEU A 57 0.06 -9.96 8.36
CA LEU A 57 0.55 -10.45 7.07
C LEU A 57 -0.64 -10.90 6.19
N VAL A 58 -0.69 -10.39 4.95
CA VAL A 58 -1.71 -10.73 3.95
C VAL A 58 -1.47 -12.14 3.39
N PHE A 59 -0.21 -12.45 3.14
CA PHE A 59 0.26 -13.74 2.65
C PHE A 59 1.15 -14.36 3.73
N GLN A 60 0.55 -15.09 4.67
CA GLN A 60 1.21 -15.58 5.90
C GLN A 60 2.62 -16.16 5.67
N ASN A 61 2.71 -17.45 5.33
CA ASN A 61 3.97 -18.15 5.04
C ASN A 61 4.28 -18.19 3.54
N LEU A 62 3.43 -17.51 2.75
CA LEU A 62 3.63 -17.40 1.32
C LEU A 62 4.50 -16.15 1.11
N HIS A 63 5.61 -16.32 0.41
CA HIS A 63 6.48 -15.20 0.03
C HIS A 63 6.37 -14.94 -1.49
N PRO A 64 5.22 -14.44 -1.99
CA PRO A 64 5.09 -14.17 -3.41
C PRO A 64 6.19 -13.23 -3.90
N PRO A 65 6.65 -13.38 -5.15
CA PRO A 65 7.53 -12.40 -5.76
C PRO A 65 6.93 -10.98 -5.72
N VAL A 66 7.78 -9.97 -5.54
CA VAL A 66 7.39 -8.55 -5.46
C VAL A 66 6.50 -8.11 -6.62
N LYS A 67 6.73 -8.65 -7.83
CA LYS A 67 5.90 -8.36 -9.02
C LYS A 67 4.41 -8.68 -8.85
N LEU A 68 4.06 -9.61 -7.94
CA LEU A 68 2.67 -9.91 -7.58
C LEU A 68 2.18 -9.04 -6.42
N LEU A 69 3.06 -8.74 -5.45
CA LEU A 69 2.71 -7.92 -4.29
C LEU A 69 2.46 -6.46 -4.66
N LEU A 70 3.26 -5.90 -5.58
CA LEU A 70 3.26 -4.47 -5.90
C LEU A 70 1.90 -3.98 -6.48
N PRO A 71 1.26 -4.65 -7.46
CA PRO A 71 -0.05 -4.24 -7.94
C PRO A 71 -1.13 -4.31 -6.85
N ILE A 72 -1.09 -5.34 -5.99
CA ILE A 72 -2.04 -5.50 -4.89
C ILE A 72 -1.85 -4.37 -3.88
N TRP A 73 -0.62 -4.12 -3.46
CA TRP A 73 -0.30 -3.03 -2.54
C TRP A 73 -0.78 -1.67 -3.08
N LYS A 74 -0.54 -1.37 -4.36
CA LYS A 74 -1.03 -0.12 -4.99
C LYS A 74 -2.56 -0.02 -4.94
N ALA A 75 -3.27 -1.11 -5.25
CA ALA A 75 -4.73 -1.14 -5.17
C ALA A 75 -5.23 -0.91 -3.75
N LEU A 76 -4.57 -1.50 -2.75
CA LEU A 76 -4.89 -1.31 -1.34
C LEU A 76 -4.59 0.12 -0.87
N CYS A 77 -3.49 0.74 -1.31
CA CYS A 77 -3.17 2.14 -1.03
C CYS A 77 -4.25 3.06 -1.58
N ALA A 78 -4.66 2.87 -2.84
CA ALA A 78 -5.74 3.65 -3.44
C ALA A 78 -7.05 3.47 -2.66
N PHE A 79 -7.37 2.25 -2.24
CA PHE A 79 -8.58 1.97 -1.48
C PHE A 79 -8.57 2.58 -0.08
N THR A 80 -7.43 2.56 0.62
CA THR A 80 -7.31 3.08 2.00
C THR A 80 -7.18 4.61 2.06
N ASN A 81 -6.54 5.23 1.08
CA ASN A 81 -6.39 6.69 1.01
C ASN A 81 -7.70 7.43 0.66
N THR A 82 -8.70 6.74 0.11
CA THR A 82 -9.99 7.38 -0.20
C THR A 82 -10.85 7.71 1.03
N GLY A 83 -10.54 7.11 2.20
CA GLY A 83 -11.24 7.37 3.46
C GLY A 83 -10.65 8.54 4.28
N SER A 84 -9.44 9.00 3.95
CA SER A 84 -8.88 10.22 4.52
C SER A 84 -9.27 11.40 3.63
N ILE A 85 -10.23 12.21 4.07
CA ILE A 85 -10.24 13.61 3.66
C ILE A 85 -8.94 14.21 4.21
N SER A 86 -7.88 14.25 3.41
CA SER A 86 -6.71 15.06 3.69
C SER A 86 -6.98 16.47 3.17
N PRO A 87 -6.94 17.53 4.00
CA PRO A 87 -6.76 18.86 3.47
C PRO A 87 -5.33 18.91 2.91
N SER A 88 -5.26 18.94 1.57
CA SER A 88 -4.18 19.55 0.79
C SER A 88 -2.74 19.14 1.14
N VAL A 89 -2.17 18.20 0.36
CA VAL A 89 -0.99 18.51 -0.47
C VAL A 89 -1.13 17.71 -1.75
N VAL A 90 -1.60 18.43 -2.77
CA VAL A 90 -1.41 18.08 -4.17
C VAL A 90 0.11 18.12 -4.40
N LEU A 91 0.78 16.95 -4.42
CA LEU A 91 2.10 16.86 -5.02
C LEU A 91 1.86 16.63 -6.51
N ARG A 92 1.77 17.75 -7.23
CA ARG A 92 1.73 17.78 -8.69
C ARG A 92 3.00 17.15 -9.21
N GLN A 93 2.85 15.96 -9.76
CA GLN A 93 3.76 15.44 -10.75
C GLN A 93 3.34 16.10 -12.06
N ASP A 94 3.84 17.31 -12.32
CA ASP A 94 3.90 18.02 -13.60
C ASP A 94 4.32 19.47 -13.31
N ASP A 95 5.63 19.76 -13.33
CA ASP A 95 6.21 21.11 -13.56
C ASP A 95 7.76 21.07 -13.55
N LEU A 96 8.36 20.08 -14.22
CA LEU A 96 9.77 20.16 -14.60
C LEU A 96 9.89 20.02 -16.10
N HIS A 97 9.40 21.02 -16.84
CA HIS A 97 9.94 21.40 -18.14
C HIS A 97 9.52 22.85 -18.44
N LYS A 98 10.53 23.70 -18.67
CA LYS A 98 10.53 25.11 -19.13
C LYS A 98 10.59 26.17 -18.01
N HIS A 99 11.79 26.69 -17.73
CA HIS A 99 12.12 28.11 -17.94
C HIS A 99 13.63 28.39 -17.71
N VAL A 100 14.42 28.34 -18.78
CA VAL A 100 15.77 28.92 -18.95
C VAL A 100 15.75 29.31 -20.43
N ASP A 101 15.81 30.56 -20.91
CA ASP A 101 16.26 31.85 -20.41
C ASP A 101 15.30 32.94 -20.93
N GLN A 102 15.00 33.94 -20.10
CA GLN A 102 14.75 35.30 -20.57
C GLN A 102 15.00 36.23 -19.39
N ASP A 103 16.24 36.71 -19.28
CA ASP A 103 16.60 37.79 -18.37
C ASP A 103 17.26 38.89 -19.19
N GLY A 104 16.91 40.14 -18.89
CA GLY A 104 17.54 41.33 -19.46
C GLY A 104 16.61 42.28 -20.22
N ALA A 105 15.67 42.91 -19.53
CA ALA A 105 15.13 44.21 -19.93
C ALA A 105 15.92 45.35 -19.25
N VAL A 106 16.50 46.21 -20.09
CA VAL A 106 16.59 47.68 -20.00
C VAL A 106 17.11 48.33 -18.69
N ASP A 107 18.21 49.08 -18.80
CA ASP A 107 18.20 50.47 -18.32
C ASP A 107 19.20 51.37 -19.08
N SER A 108 18.71 52.58 -19.41
CA SER A 108 19.37 53.84 -19.87
C SER A 108 20.11 53.90 -21.22
#